data_AF-A0A0E0K1K0-F1
#
_entry.id   AF-A0A0E0K1K0-F1
#
_cell.length_a   1.000
_cell.length_b   1.000
_cell.length_c   1.000
_cell.angle_alpha   90.00
_cell.angle_beta   90.00
_cell.angle_gamma   90.00
#
_symmetry.space_group_name_H-M   'P 1'
#
loop_
_entity.id
_entity.type
_entity.pdbx_description
1 polymer ?
#
loop_
_entity_poly.entity_id
_entity_poly.type
_entity_poly.pdbx_seq_one_letter_code
_entity_poly.pdbx_strand_id
1 'polypeptide(L)'
;MDPASEELEQRSRYLNSLIRRTKLHAAPALDPPPSPPTPPPEPETKMQLGMERVEEAAKKAAVAVVEKREVKEEGGGGGQAGKGKEERKVSVRVRAADMPLAMQRRAVRLAYDAVAAMARLDSKRLALALKKEFDTTYGPAWHCIVGTGFGSYVTHSVGGFLYFSVDKVYILLFRTAVEPLGHPQ
;
A
#
# COMPACT_ATOMS: atom_id res chain seq x y z
N MET A 1 47.05 -35.54 -20.99
CA MET A 1 46.48 -34.23 -20.60
C MET A 1 44.98 -34.35 -20.70
N ASP A 2 44.26 -33.86 -19.69
CA ASP A 2 42.79 -33.96 -19.63
C ASP A 2 42.18 -32.84 -20.50
N PRO A 3 41.40 -33.17 -21.54
CA PRO A 3 40.80 -32.18 -22.44
C PRO A 3 39.89 -31.19 -21.71
N ALA A 4 39.27 -31.58 -20.59
CA ALA A 4 38.46 -30.68 -19.78
C ALA A 4 39.31 -29.62 -19.05
N SER A 5 40.56 -29.97 -18.69
CA SER A 5 41.49 -29.03 -18.06
C SER A 5 41.98 -27.97 -19.05
N GLU A 6 42.26 -28.37 -20.30
CA GLU A 6 42.70 -27.46 -21.36
C GLU A 6 41.59 -26.46 -21.73
N GLU A 7 40.35 -26.92 -21.80
CA GLU A 7 39.21 -26.04 -22.08
C GLU A 7 38.98 -25.01 -20.95
N LEU A 8 39.17 -25.41 -19.69
CA LEU A 8 39.08 -24.52 -18.54
C LEU A 8 40.18 -23.45 -18.54
N GLU A 9 41.42 -23.82 -18.88
CA GLU A 9 42.51 -22.86 -19.04
C GLU A 9 42.27 -21.90 -20.19
N GLN A 10 41.75 -22.40 -21.31
CA GLN A 10 41.39 -21.58 -22.47
C GLN A 10 40.34 -20.52 -22.08
N ARG A 11 39.29 -20.94 -21.36
CA ARG A 11 38.22 -20.07 -20.85
C ARG A 11 38.74 -19.04 -19.83
N SER A 12 39.65 -19.45 -18.95
CA SER A 12 40.31 -18.56 -17.97
C SER A 12 41.16 -17.48 -18.65
N ARG A 13 41.96 -17.86 -19.66
CA ARG A 13 42.77 -16.92 -20.45
C ARG A 13 41.89 -15.93 -21.21
N TYR A 14 40.79 -16.40 -21.79
CA TYR A 14 39.84 -15.55 -22.53
C TYR A 14 39.15 -14.52 -21.61
N LEU A 15 38.64 -14.95 -20.45
CA LEU A 15 38.02 -14.06 -19.46
C LEU A 15 39.00 -13.01 -18.93
N ASN A 16 40.23 -13.41 -18.62
CA ASN A 16 41.27 -12.47 -18.19
C ASN A 16 41.65 -11.46 -19.29
N SER A 17 41.64 -11.88 -20.56
CA SER A 17 41.86 -10.99 -21.71
C SER A 17 40.72 -9.98 -21.89
N LEU A 18 39.47 -10.43 -21.77
CA LEU A 18 38.28 -9.57 -21.81
C LEU A 18 38.31 -8.53 -20.69
N ILE A 19 38.61 -8.92 -19.45
CA ILE A 19 38.69 -8.01 -18.30
C ILE A 19 39.78 -6.94 -18.52
N ARG A 20 40.95 -7.34 -19.05
CA ARG A 20 42.03 -6.39 -19.37
C ARG A 20 41.64 -5.42 -20.47
N ARG A 21 40.90 -5.88 -21.50
CA ARG A 21 40.36 -5.02 -22.56
C ARG A 21 39.31 -4.04 -22.04
N THR A 22 38.42 -4.46 -21.16
CA THR A 22 37.41 -3.58 -20.56
C THR A 22 38.04 -2.53 -19.65
N LYS A 23 39.11 -2.87 -18.91
CA LYS A 23 39.84 -1.90 -18.07
C LYS A 23 40.61 -0.82 -18.86
N LEU A 24 40.95 -1.09 -20.12
CA LEU A 24 41.62 -0.12 -20.99
C LEU A 24 40.65 0.84 -21.71
N HIS A 25 39.34 0.58 -21.65
CA HIS A 25 38.32 1.41 -22.31
C HIS A 25 37.63 2.43 -21.39
N ALA A 26 38.13 2.61 -20.16
CA ALA A 26 37.83 3.79 -19.38
C ALA A 26 38.50 5.00 -20.06
N ALA A 27 37.70 5.84 -20.72
CA ALA A 27 38.17 7.10 -21.27
C ALA A 27 38.88 7.92 -20.18
N PRO A 28 40.00 8.60 -20.48
CA PRO A 28 40.58 9.53 -19.53
C PRO A 28 39.53 10.57 -19.16
N ALA A 29 39.41 10.87 -17.86
CA ALA A 29 38.53 11.90 -17.36
C ALA A 29 38.88 13.23 -18.05
N LEU A 30 38.01 13.68 -18.94
CA LEU A 30 38.00 15.07 -19.37
C LEU A 30 37.42 15.89 -18.22
N ASP A 31 38.10 16.98 -17.87
CA ASP A 31 37.61 17.93 -16.87
C ASP A 31 36.15 18.31 -17.15
N PRO A 32 35.29 18.38 -16.11
CA PRO A 32 33.89 18.73 -16.31
C PRO A 32 33.78 20.13 -16.93
N PRO A 33 32.92 20.34 -17.96
CA PRO A 33 32.66 21.69 -18.47
C PRO A 33 32.08 22.58 -17.36
N PRO A 34 32.35 23.90 -17.39
CA PRO A 34 31.78 24.82 -16.40
C PRO A 34 30.25 24.77 -16.43
N SER A 35 29.65 24.61 -15.26
CA SER A 35 28.21 24.51 -15.04
C SER A 35 27.46 25.72 -15.63
N PRO A 36 26.30 25.53 -16.30
CA PRO A 36 25.42 26.66 -16.62
C PRO A 36 24.92 27.34 -15.33
N PRO A 37 24.60 28.65 -15.36
CA PRO A 37 24.12 29.37 -14.18
C PRO A 37 22.82 28.74 -13.68
N THR A 38 22.78 28.45 -12.39
CA THR A 38 21.63 27.89 -11.67
C THR A 38 20.41 28.81 -11.80
N PRO A 39 19.22 28.29 -12.18
CA PRO A 39 17.98 29.05 -12.00
C PRO A 39 17.75 29.33 -10.50
N PRO A 40 17.08 30.45 -10.15
CA PRO A 40 16.82 30.80 -8.75
C PRO A 40 16.03 29.68 -8.06
N PRO A 41 16.30 29.41 -6.77
CA PRO A 41 15.67 28.31 -6.06
C PRO A 41 14.16 28.53 -5.97
N GLU A 42 13.39 27.61 -6.55
CA GLU A 42 12.00 27.41 -6.16
C GLU A 42 11.96 26.99 -4.67
N PRO A 43 10.98 27.43 -3.88
CA PRO A 43 10.88 27.04 -2.48
C PRO A 43 10.53 25.55 -2.38
N GLU A 44 11.57 24.71 -2.24
CA GLU A 44 11.43 23.30 -1.89
C GLU A 44 10.78 23.20 -0.51
N THR A 45 9.50 22.85 -0.49
CA THR A 45 8.79 22.49 0.74
C THR A 45 9.36 21.16 1.23
N LYS A 46 10.42 21.26 2.03
CA LYS A 46 11.04 20.17 2.78
C LYS A 46 10.02 19.61 3.78
N MET A 47 9.25 18.61 3.35
CA MET A 47 8.54 17.73 4.28
C MET A 47 9.14 16.33 4.22
N GLN A 48 10.45 16.28 4.46
CA GLN A 48 11.14 15.05 4.84
C GLN A 48 11.21 15.02 6.37
N LEU A 49 10.21 14.41 6.98
CA LEU A 49 10.22 14.07 8.40
C LEU A 49 9.79 12.61 8.58
N GLY A 50 10.79 11.74 8.77
CA GLY A 50 10.72 10.62 9.72
C GLY A 50 9.98 9.35 9.29
N MET A 51 10.58 8.55 8.40
CA MET A 51 10.23 7.12 8.27
C MET A 51 10.69 6.27 9.47
N GLU A 52 11.34 6.86 10.48
CA GLU A 52 11.74 6.15 11.72
C GLU A 52 10.82 6.42 12.92
N ARG A 53 9.65 7.05 12.72
CA ARG A 53 8.63 7.26 13.79
C ARG A 53 7.27 6.60 13.50
N VAL A 54 7.19 5.73 12.50
CA VAL A 54 5.92 5.10 12.08
C VAL A 54 5.64 3.79 12.84
N GLU A 55 6.64 3.18 13.47
CA GLU A 55 6.44 1.97 14.27
C GLU A 55 5.81 2.26 15.64
N GLU A 56 6.02 3.45 16.20
CA GLU A 56 5.51 3.79 17.54
C GLU A 56 4.12 4.47 17.51
N ALA A 57 3.81 5.26 16.47
CA ALA A 57 2.52 5.95 16.35
C ALA A 57 1.33 5.01 16.10
N ALA A 58 1.58 3.84 15.48
CA ALA A 58 0.57 2.80 15.29
C ALA A 58 0.04 2.21 16.62
N LYS A 59 0.79 2.35 17.73
CA LYS A 59 0.33 1.91 19.06
C LYS A 59 -0.65 2.90 19.72
N LYS A 60 -0.60 4.20 19.40
CA LYS A 60 -1.49 5.21 20.02
C LYS A 60 -2.84 5.40 19.31
N ALA A 61 -2.91 5.18 18.00
CA ALA A 61 -4.18 5.29 17.26
C ALA A 61 -5.08 4.04 17.37
N ALA A 62 -4.51 2.89 17.75
CA ALA A 62 -5.24 1.62 17.84
C ALA A 62 -6.21 1.52 19.04
N VAL A 63 -6.09 2.39 20.05
CA VAL A 63 -6.88 2.29 21.30
C VAL A 63 -8.16 3.13 21.26
N ALA A 64 -8.21 4.22 20.48
CA ALA A 64 -9.26 5.24 20.66
C ALA A 64 -10.59 5.02 19.90
N VAL A 65 -10.75 3.97 19.09
CA VAL A 65 -11.99 3.80 18.27
C VAL A 65 -12.87 2.63 18.72
N VAL A 66 -12.43 1.80 19.67
CA VAL A 66 -13.22 0.65 20.15
C VAL A 66 -13.93 0.96 21.48
N GLU A 67 -13.59 2.04 22.18
CA GLU A 67 -14.12 2.31 23.52
C GLU A 67 -15.28 3.32 23.52
N LYS A 68 -16.46 2.89 23.06
CA LYS A 68 -17.75 3.19 23.71
C LYS A 68 -18.90 2.55 22.94
N ARG A 69 -19.35 1.40 23.44
CA ARG A 69 -20.77 1.13 23.70
C ARG A 69 -20.91 -0.15 24.54
N GLU A 70 -20.75 0.02 25.83
CA GLU A 70 -21.44 -0.78 26.85
C GLU A 70 -22.13 0.20 27.80
N VAL A 71 -23.46 0.15 27.88
CA VAL A 71 -24.24 0.49 29.09
C VAL A 71 -25.47 -0.42 29.16
N LYS A 72 -25.29 -1.51 29.91
CA LYS A 72 -26.10 -2.08 31.01
C LYS A 72 -27.65 -1.95 31.01
N GLU A 73 -28.29 -3.12 31.11
CA GLU A 73 -29.69 -3.41 31.49
C GLU A 73 -30.13 -2.93 32.88
N GLU A 74 -31.44 -2.68 33.02
CA GLU A 74 -32.39 -3.29 33.99
C GLU A 74 -33.78 -3.25 33.32
N GLY A 75 -34.71 -4.20 33.35
CA GLY A 75 -34.82 -5.56 33.87
C GLY A 75 -36.25 -6.08 33.56
N GLY A 76 -36.45 -7.41 33.57
CA GLY A 76 -37.75 -8.04 33.85
C GLY A 76 -38.42 -8.90 32.77
N GLY A 77 -38.31 -10.22 32.91
CA GLY A 77 -39.45 -11.14 32.80
C GLY A 77 -39.69 -11.92 31.50
N GLY A 78 -39.63 -13.26 31.61
CA GLY A 78 -40.49 -14.17 30.83
C GLY A 78 -39.80 -14.94 29.70
N GLY A 79 -39.69 -16.26 29.84
CA GLY A 79 -38.90 -17.12 28.96
C GLY A 79 -39.50 -17.44 27.59
N GLN A 80 -38.63 -17.84 26.66
CA GLN A 80 -38.70 -19.15 25.98
C GLN A 80 -37.44 -19.39 25.13
N ALA A 81 -37.12 -20.66 24.94
CA ALA A 81 -35.94 -21.18 24.27
C ALA A 81 -35.78 -20.70 22.82
N GLY A 82 -34.57 -20.25 22.48
CA GLY A 82 -34.14 -19.97 21.10
C GLY A 82 -32.63 -20.13 20.98
N LYS A 83 -32.17 -20.97 20.05
CA LYS A 83 -30.75 -21.22 19.73
C LYS A 83 -29.96 -19.91 19.65
N GLY A 84 -28.94 -19.78 20.51
CA GLY A 84 -28.01 -18.65 20.49
C GLY A 84 -27.35 -18.49 19.13
N LYS A 85 -27.58 -17.34 18.49
CA LYS A 85 -26.85 -16.90 17.31
C LYS A 85 -25.60 -16.21 17.83
N GLU A 86 -24.48 -16.92 17.84
CA GLU A 86 -23.19 -16.39 18.27
C GLU A 86 -22.86 -15.15 17.44
N GLU A 87 -22.85 -13.97 18.08
CA GLU A 87 -22.54 -12.71 17.41
C GLU A 87 -21.06 -12.72 17.02
N ARG A 88 -20.78 -12.91 15.73
CA ARG A 88 -19.41 -12.89 15.22
C ARG A 88 -18.86 -11.46 15.32
N LYS A 89 -18.04 -11.21 16.33
CA LYS A 89 -17.32 -9.94 16.52
C LYS A 89 -16.26 -9.76 15.44
N VAL A 90 -16.52 -8.87 14.48
CA VAL A 90 -15.58 -8.50 13.42
C VAL A 90 -14.63 -7.41 13.92
N SER A 91 -13.31 -7.60 13.73
CA SER A 91 -12.27 -6.68 14.18
C SER A 91 -11.79 -5.79 13.04
N VAL A 92 -11.59 -4.48 13.29
CA VAL A 92 -11.07 -3.54 12.29
C VAL A 92 -9.82 -2.85 12.82
N ARG A 93 -8.78 -2.74 11.98
CA ARG A 93 -7.54 -2.03 12.32
C ARG A 93 -7.04 -1.21 11.13
N VAL A 94 -6.89 0.11 11.33
CA VAL A 94 -6.18 0.97 10.38
C VAL A 94 -4.67 0.83 10.60
N ARG A 95 -3.91 0.62 9.53
CA ARG A 95 -2.46 0.41 9.57
C ARG A 95 -1.69 1.65 9.10
N ALA A 96 -2.18 2.30 8.04
CA ALA A 96 -1.67 3.56 7.55
C ALA A 96 -2.79 4.30 6.81
N ALA A 97 -2.81 5.63 6.87
CA ALA A 97 -3.81 6.43 6.19
C ALA A 97 -3.25 7.82 5.86
N ASP A 98 -3.54 8.27 4.64
CA ASP A 98 -3.38 9.63 4.15
C ASP A 98 -4.68 10.00 3.42
N MET A 99 -5.74 10.25 4.18
CA MET A 99 -7.04 10.77 3.73
C MET A 99 -7.88 11.20 4.94
N PRO A 100 -8.90 12.07 4.78
CA PRO A 100 -9.73 12.53 5.89
C PRO A 100 -10.50 11.41 6.60
N LEU A 101 -10.72 11.55 7.92
CA LEU A 101 -11.44 10.57 8.76
C LEU A 101 -12.81 10.18 8.23
N ALA A 102 -13.56 11.12 7.64
CA ALA A 102 -14.87 10.84 7.05
C ALA A 102 -14.76 9.82 5.89
N MET A 103 -13.73 9.96 5.06
CA MET A 103 -13.44 9.07 3.94
C MET A 103 -12.97 7.70 4.45
N GLN A 104 -12.09 7.66 5.45
CA GLN A 104 -11.65 6.42 6.10
C GLN A 104 -12.85 5.64 6.67
N ARG A 105 -13.73 6.31 7.40
CA ARG A 105 -14.94 5.69 7.98
C ARG A 105 -15.87 5.14 6.89
N ARG A 106 -15.95 5.78 5.71
CA ARG A 106 -16.73 5.24 4.59
C ARG A 106 -16.12 3.93 4.07
N ALA A 107 -14.81 3.93 3.78
CA ALA A 107 -14.12 2.71 3.32
C ALA A 107 -14.25 1.55 4.32
N VAL A 108 -14.02 1.84 5.60
CA VAL A 108 -14.10 0.84 6.68
C VAL A 108 -15.51 0.25 6.79
N ARG A 109 -16.56 1.10 6.77
CA ARG A 109 -17.95 0.62 6.85
C ARG A 109 -18.30 -0.30 5.69
N LEU A 110 -17.99 0.11 4.47
CA LEU A 110 -18.26 -0.71 3.27
C LEU A 110 -17.54 -2.06 3.32
N ALA A 111 -16.29 -2.07 3.75
CA ALA A 111 -15.53 -3.30 3.89
C ALA A 111 -16.06 -4.18 5.03
N TYR A 112 -16.44 -3.57 6.16
CA TYR A 112 -17.05 -4.27 7.29
C TYR A 112 -18.35 -4.94 6.87
N ASP A 113 -19.27 -4.20 6.25
CA ASP A 113 -20.58 -4.71 5.84
C ASP A 113 -20.43 -5.85 4.82
N ALA A 114 -19.51 -5.69 3.86
CA ALA A 114 -19.21 -6.73 2.89
C ALA A 114 -18.63 -8.00 3.52
N VAL A 115 -17.67 -7.87 4.45
CA VAL A 115 -17.07 -9.02 5.15
C VAL A 115 -18.06 -9.69 6.10
N ALA A 116 -18.94 -8.92 6.75
CA ALA A 116 -19.98 -9.44 7.63
C ALA A 116 -21.08 -10.20 6.87
N ALA A 117 -21.44 -9.73 5.67
CA ALA A 117 -22.47 -10.36 4.83
C ALA A 117 -21.98 -11.64 4.13
N MET A 118 -20.68 -11.80 3.91
CA MET A 118 -20.11 -12.88 3.11
C MET A 118 -19.62 -14.04 3.99
N ALA A 119 -20.22 -15.23 3.84
CA ALA A 119 -19.75 -16.45 4.49
C ALA A 119 -18.36 -16.88 4.00
N ARG A 120 -18.03 -16.59 2.74
CA ARG A 120 -16.70 -16.76 2.14
C ARG A 120 -16.29 -15.46 1.48
N LEU A 121 -15.08 -15.00 1.76
CA LEU A 121 -14.55 -13.76 1.20
C LEU A 121 -14.45 -13.86 -0.33
N ASP A 122 -15.13 -12.95 -1.04
CA ASP A 122 -14.92 -12.69 -2.46
C ASP A 122 -14.06 -11.42 -2.61
N SER A 123 -12.74 -11.60 -2.57
CA SER A 123 -11.78 -10.48 -2.61
C SER A 123 -11.95 -9.62 -3.85
N LYS A 124 -12.28 -10.23 -5.00
CA LYS A 124 -12.48 -9.53 -6.27
C LYS A 124 -13.70 -8.63 -6.21
N ARG A 125 -14.82 -9.13 -5.70
CA ARG A 125 -16.06 -8.35 -5.54
C ARG A 125 -15.88 -7.21 -4.55
N LEU A 126 -15.21 -7.44 -3.42
CA LEU A 126 -14.94 -6.41 -2.44
C LEU A 126 -14.05 -5.30 -3.02
N ALA A 127 -12.96 -5.66 -3.69
CA ALA A 127 -12.07 -4.70 -4.33
C ALA A 127 -12.80 -3.85 -5.38
N LEU A 128 -13.63 -4.50 -6.22
CA LEU A 128 -14.44 -3.82 -7.24
C LEU A 128 -15.45 -2.85 -6.61
N ALA A 129 -16.14 -3.27 -5.55
CA ALA A 129 -17.14 -2.44 -4.86
C ALA A 129 -16.50 -1.18 -4.26
N LEU A 130 -15.38 -1.34 -3.54
CA LEU A 130 -14.65 -0.21 -2.96
C LEU A 130 -14.13 0.74 -4.03
N LYS A 131 -13.50 0.21 -5.10
CA LYS A 131 -13.02 1.01 -6.22
C LYS A 131 -14.16 1.82 -6.85
N LYS A 132 -15.26 1.15 -7.21
CA LYS A 132 -16.40 1.78 -7.89
C LYS A 132 -17.03 2.89 -7.05
N GLU A 133 -17.25 2.63 -5.76
CA GLU A 133 -17.81 3.63 -4.85
C GLU A 133 -16.90 4.87 -4.74
N PHE A 134 -15.59 4.66 -4.64
CA PHE A 134 -14.63 5.75 -4.49
C PHE A 134 -14.40 6.52 -5.79
N ASP A 135 -14.33 5.86 -6.94
CA ASP A 135 -14.30 6.51 -8.25
C ASP A 135 -15.54 7.39 -8.44
N THR A 136 -16.71 6.89 -8.08
CA THR A 136 -17.99 7.61 -8.24
C THR A 136 -18.09 8.80 -7.28
N THR A 137 -17.65 8.62 -6.04
CA THR A 137 -17.82 9.64 -4.99
C THR A 137 -16.74 10.71 -5.01
N TYR A 138 -15.49 10.32 -5.31
CA TYR A 138 -14.30 11.18 -5.14
C TYR A 138 -13.51 11.39 -6.43
N GLY A 139 -14.02 10.89 -7.55
CA GLY A 139 -13.40 10.97 -8.86
C GLY A 139 -12.33 9.88 -9.10
N PRO A 140 -12.14 9.45 -10.36
CA PRO A 140 -11.11 8.49 -10.72
C PRO A 140 -9.68 9.07 -10.60
N ALA A 141 -8.62 8.26 -10.56
CA ALA A 141 -8.61 6.81 -10.62
C ALA A 141 -8.21 6.18 -9.27
N TRP A 142 -9.16 5.50 -8.64
CA TRP A 142 -8.91 4.69 -7.45
C TRP A 142 -8.51 3.26 -7.82
N HIS A 143 -7.69 2.67 -6.96
CA HIS A 143 -7.24 1.29 -7.03
C HIS A 143 -7.47 0.63 -5.68
N CYS A 144 -7.85 -0.64 -5.70
CA CYS A 144 -8.09 -1.40 -4.48
C CYS A 144 -7.47 -2.79 -4.59
N ILE A 145 -6.72 -3.19 -3.56
CA ILE A 145 -6.12 -4.50 -3.41
C ILE A 145 -6.69 -5.12 -2.14
N VAL A 146 -7.17 -6.36 -2.25
CA VAL A 146 -7.79 -7.11 -1.15
C VAL A 146 -7.20 -8.51 -1.11
N GLY A 147 -6.73 -8.95 0.06
CA GLY A 147 -6.19 -10.31 0.23
C GLY A 147 -5.92 -10.65 1.69
N THR A 148 -5.58 -11.90 1.96
CA THR A 148 -5.13 -12.35 3.30
C THR A 148 -3.66 -12.02 3.57
N GLY A 149 -2.92 -11.63 2.54
CA GLY A 149 -1.57 -11.09 2.62
C GLY A 149 -1.14 -10.58 1.24
N PHE A 150 -0.39 -9.47 1.21
CA PHE A 150 0.26 -8.94 0.02
C PHE A 150 1.40 -8.01 0.43
N GLY A 151 2.39 -7.86 -0.45
CA GLY A 151 3.36 -6.77 -0.41
C GLY A 151 2.96 -5.70 -1.41
N SER A 152 3.17 -4.43 -1.07
CA SER A 152 2.86 -3.31 -1.96
C SER A 152 3.90 -2.20 -1.83
N TYR A 153 4.36 -1.69 -2.97
CA TYR A 153 5.14 -0.46 -3.06
C TYR A 153 4.48 0.41 -4.11
N VAL A 154 3.71 1.41 -3.70
CA VAL A 154 2.84 2.20 -4.60
C VAL A 154 3.05 3.69 -4.42
N THR A 155 3.12 4.40 -5.53
CA THR A 155 3.00 5.86 -5.57
C THR A 155 1.52 6.22 -5.64
N HIS A 156 1.10 7.14 -4.78
CA HIS A 156 -0.29 7.56 -4.65
C HIS A 156 -0.37 9.09 -4.55
N SER A 157 -1.52 9.64 -4.91
CA SER A 157 -1.82 11.05 -4.70
C SER A 157 -2.03 11.34 -3.22
N VAL A 158 -1.58 12.52 -2.78
CA VAL A 158 -1.80 13.03 -1.42
C VAL A 158 -3.29 13.04 -1.07
N GLY A 159 -3.62 12.63 0.15
CA GLY A 159 -5.00 12.59 0.67
C GLY A 159 -5.86 11.46 0.07
N GLY A 160 -5.25 10.53 -0.66
CA GLY A 160 -5.93 9.46 -1.36
C GLY A 160 -5.49 8.05 -0.97
N PHE A 161 -4.93 7.79 0.22
CA PHE A 161 -4.38 6.48 0.60
C PHE A 161 -4.92 5.93 1.93
N LEU A 162 -5.23 4.64 1.95
CA LEU A 162 -5.69 3.94 3.15
C LEU A 162 -5.28 2.46 3.10
N TYR A 163 -4.60 2.02 4.15
CA TYR A 163 -4.28 0.62 4.42
C TYR A 163 -4.88 0.18 5.76
N PHE A 164 -5.74 -0.81 5.72
CA PHE A 164 -6.43 -1.32 6.90
C PHE A 164 -6.73 -2.82 6.78
N SER A 165 -7.18 -3.42 7.87
CA SER A 165 -7.63 -4.81 7.89
C SER A 165 -8.98 -4.95 8.57
N VAL A 166 -9.80 -5.87 8.04
CA VAL A 166 -11.05 -6.34 8.63
C VAL A 166 -10.89 -7.85 8.86
N ASP A 167 -10.91 -8.28 10.12
CA ASP A 167 -10.50 -9.62 10.57
C ASP A 167 -9.12 -10.02 10.02
N LYS A 168 -9.08 -11.02 9.12
CA LYS A 168 -7.88 -11.56 8.48
C LYS A 168 -7.69 -11.03 7.06
N VAL A 169 -8.54 -10.08 6.64
CA VAL A 169 -8.53 -9.50 5.30
C VAL A 169 -7.84 -8.15 5.35
N TYR A 170 -6.83 -7.99 4.52
CA TYR A 170 -6.10 -6.76 4.32
C TYR A 170 -6.66 -6.05 3.10
N ILE A 171 -6.86 -4.74 3.23
CA ILE A 171 -7.39 -3.86 2.18
C ILE A 171 -6.46 -2.67 2.04
N LEU A 172 -5.94 -2.47 0.83
CA LEU A 172 -5.21 -1.28 0.42
C LEU A 172 -6.04 -0.54 -0.63
N LEU A 173 -6.41 0.70 -0.35
CA LEU A 173 -7.19 1.58 -1.21
C LEU A 173 -6.38 2.84 -1.46
N PHE A 174 -6.07 3.15 -2.73
CA PHE A 174 -5.26 4.32 -3.05
C PHE A 174 -5.69 4.98 -4.37
N ARG A 175 -5.54 6.30 -4.46
CA ARG A 175 -5.75 7.09 -5.67
C ARG A 175 -4.43 7.34 -6.38
N THR A 176 -4.42 7.21 -7.70
CA THR A 176 -3.28 7.60 -8.53
C THR A 176 -3.56 8.91 -9.25
N ALA A 177 -2.52 9.71 -9.51
CA ALA A 177 -2.62 10.80 -10.45
C ALA A 177 -2.78 10.21 -11.85
N VAL A 178 -3.93 10.46 -12.47
CA VAL A 178 -4.14 10.20 -13.89
C VAL A 178 -4.43 11.53 -14.54
N GLU A 179 -3.58 11.95 -15.46
CA GLU A 179 -3.86 13.08 -16.32
C GLU A 179 -4.72 12.52 -17.46
N PRO A 180 -6.00 12.94 -17.60
CA PRO A 180 -6.80 12.47 -18.72
C PRO A 180 -6.14 12.97 -20.00
N LEU A 181 -5.67 12.07 -20.85
CA LEU A 181 -5.22 12.44 -22.18
C LEU A 181 -6.43 13.01 -22.92
N GLY A 182 -6.49 14.35 -22.96
CA GLY A 182 -7.48 15.07 -23.76
C GLY A 182 -7.36 14.54 -25.18
N HIS A 183 -8.41 13.89 -25.67
CA HIS A 183 -8.48 13.54 -27.08
C HIS A 183 -8.69 14.85 -27.85
N PRO A 184 -7.77 15.27 -28.72
CA PRO A 184 -8.06 16.35 -29.64
C PRO A 184 -9.29 15.93 -30.48
N GLN A 185 -10.32 16.78 -30.45
CA GLN A 185 -11.53 16.70 -31.27
C GLN A 185 -11.20 16.97 -32.74
#